data_AF-A0A1I6QUW2-F1
#
_entry.id   AF-A0A1I6QUW2-F1
#
_cell.length_a   1.000
_cell.length_b   1.000
_cell.length_c   1.000
_cell.angle_alpha   90.00
_cell.angle_beta   90.00
_cell.angle_gamma   90.00
#
_symmetry.space_group_name_H-M   'P 1'
#
loop_
_entity.id
_entity.type
_entity.pdbx_description
1 polymer ?
#
loop_
_entity_poly.entity_id
_entity_poly.type
_entity_poly.pdbx_seq_one_letter_code
_entity_poly.pdbx_strand_id
1 'polypeptide(L)' 'MELGSHGGFILAAYAFTAVVMVALVGNALRDRRAQRRALRGFGEDRR' A
#
# COMPACT_ATOMS: atom_id res chain seq x y z
N MET A 1 -26.43 -14.70 9.60
CA MET A 1 -27.01 -14.02 8.43
C MET A 1 -26.40 -14.68 7.20
N GLU A 2 -27.16 -15.51 6.48
CA GLU A 2 -26.73 -15.95 5.16
C GLU A 2 -26.67 -14.70 4.27
N LEU A 3 -25.45 -14.35 3.88
CA LEU A 3 -25.16 -13.38 2.83
C LEU A 3 -25.78 -13.93 1.54
N GLY A 4 -27.08 -13.65 1.31
CA GLY A 4 -27.86 -14.25 0.22
C GLY A 4 -27.10 -14.21 -1.10
N SER A 5 -27.14 -15.30 -1.88
CA SER A 5 -26.46 -15.65 -3.17
C SER A 5 -25.26 -14.81 -3.65
N HIS A 6 -25.34 -13.47 -3.65
CA HIS A 6 -24.30 -12.53 -4.07
C HIS A 6 -23.43 -11.97 -2.94
N GLY A 7 -23.79 -12.13 -1.66
CA GLY A 7 -23.07 -11.48 -0.57
C GLY A 7 -21.63 -11.99 -0.38
N GLY A 8 -21.35 -13.24 -0.75
CA GLY A 8 -19.98 -13.77 -0.82
C GLY A 8 -19.11 -13.06 -1.87
N PHE A 9 -19.69 -12.75 -3.04
CA PHE A 9 -19.00 -12.02 -4.10
C PHE A 9 -18.69 -10.57 -3.67
N ILE A 10 -19.64 -9.90 -3.04
CA ILE A 10 -19.45 -8.53 -2.53
C ILE A 10 -18.34 -8.49 -1.49
N LEU A 11 -18.35 -9.43 -0.55
CA LEU A 11 -17.30 -9.53 0.47
C LEU A 11 -15.92 -9.78 -0.15
N ALA A 12 -15.83 -10.70 -1.11
CA ALA A 12 -14.58 -10.98 -1.83
C ALA A 12 -14.07 -9.76 -2.61
N ALA A 13 -14.97 -9.03 -3.28
CA ALA A 13 -14.62 -7.83 -4.03
C ALA A 13 -14.04 -6.75 -3.11
N TYR A 14 -14.70 -6.45 -1.99
CA TYR A 14 -14.19 -5.47 -1.02
C TYR A 14 -12.89 -5.92 -0.35
N ALA A 15 -12.76 -7.21 -0.01
CA ALA A 15 -11.52 -7.75 0.53
C ALA A 15 -10.36 -7.62 -0.47
N PHE A 16 -10.61 -7.93 -1.74
CA PHE A 16 -9.63 -7.75 -2.80
C PHE A 16 -9.23 -6.28 -2.96
N THR A 17 -10.20 -5.36 -3.00
CA THR A 17 -9.92 -3.91 -3.05
C THR A 17 -9.07 -3.47 -1.86
N ALA A 18 -9.38 -3.92 -0.65
CA ALA A 18 -8.61 -3.58 0.55
C ALA A 18 -7.15 -4.06 0.44
N VAL A 19 -6.93 -5.29 -0.04
CA VAL A 19 -5.58 -5.84 -0.27
C VAL A 19 -4.81 -5.00 -1.29
N VAL A 20 -5.43 -4.64 -2.41
CA VAL A 20 -4.81 -3.80 -3.44
C VAL A 20 -4.41 -2.44 -2.86
N MET A 21 -5.33 -1.78 -2.14
CA MET A 21 -5.05 -0.49 -1.51
C MET A 21 -3.90 -0.55 -0.51
N VAL A 22 -3.87 -1.58 0.35
CA VAL A 22 -2.79 -1.78 1.32
C VAL A 22 -1.45 -2.02 0.61
N ALA A 23 -1.43 -2.82 -0.46
CA ALA A 23 -0.22 -3.07 -1.24
C ALA A 23 0.31 -1.77 -1.88
N LEU A 24 -0.56 -0.97 -2.50
CA LEU A 24 -0.19 0.30 -3.11
C LEU A 24 0.35 1.31 -2.09
N VAL A 25 -0.35 1.47 -0.96
CA VAL A 25 0.09 2.34 0.14
C VAL A 25 1.43 1.87 0.70
N GLY A 26 1.58 0.57 0.93
CA GLY A 26 2.83 -0.03 1.40
C GLY A 26 4.00 0.22 0.44
N ASN A 27 3.77 0.08 -0.87
CA ASN A 27 4.76 0.37 -1.89
C ASN A 27 5.16 1.86 -1.90
N ALA A 28 4.18 2.77 -1.85
CA ALA A 28 4.43 4.21 -1.79
C ALA A 28 5.23 4.62 -0.55
N LEU A 29 4.96 4.01 0.61
CA LEU A 29 5.72 4.23 1.83
C LEU A 29 7.16 3.71 1.71
N ARG A 30 7.36 2.53 1.11
CA ARG A 30 8.69 1.95 0.88
C ARG A 30 9.51 2.83 -0.05
N ASP A 31 8.91 3.31 -1.13
CA ASP A 31 9.54 4.21 -2.09
C ASP A 31 9.94 5.53 -1.43
N ARG A 32 9.03 6.17 -0.68
CA ARG A 32 9.35 7.39 0.08
C ARG A 32 10.48 7.18 1.08
N ARG A 33 10.58 6.01 1.72
CA ARG A 33 11.70 5.68 2.62
C ARG A 33 13.01 5.56 1.84
N ALA A 34 13.00 4.96 0.65
CA ALA A 34 14.18 4.88 -0.21
C ALA A 34 14.63 6.27 -0.69
N GLN A 35 13.70 7.10 -1.16
CA GLN A 35 13.97 8.48 -1.56
C GLN A 35 14.56 9.31 -0.41
N ARG A 36 14.00 9.20 0.81
CA ARG A 36 14.53 9.89 2.00
C ARG A 36 15.94 9.43 2.37
N ARG A 37 16.28 8.16 2.17
CA ARG A 37 17.65 7.66 2.38
C ARG A 37 18.61 8.24 1.36
N ALA A 38 18.24 8.26 0.08
CA ALA A 38 19.05 8.87 -0.97
C ALA A 38 19.30 10.37 -0.70
N LEU A 39 18.24 11.12 -0.33
CA LEU A 39 18.35 12.54 0.01
C LEU A 39 19.27 12.82 1.20
N ARG A 40 19.32 11.93 2.20
CA ARG A 40 20.27 12.05 3.32
C ARG A 40 21.72 11.86 2.85
N GLY A 41 21.97 10.85 2.03
CA GLY A 41 23.31 10.60 1.47
C GLY A 41 23.86 11.77 0.65
N PHE A 42 23.01 12.46 -0.13
CA PHE A 42 23.42 13.67 -0.86
C PHE A 42 23.67 14.90 0.01
N GLY A 43 23.09 14.97 1.22
CA GLY A 43 23.28 16.09 2.15
C GLY A 43 24.60 16.03 2.92
N GLU A 44 25.15 14.83 3.13
CA GLU A 44 26.44 14.60 3.77
C GLU A 44 27.63 14.90 2.85
N ASP A 45 27.50 14.69 1.53
CA ASP A 45 28.56 14.98 0.54
C ASP A 45 28.81 16.50 0.31
N ARG A 46 27.99 17.37 0.92
CA ARG A 46 28.06 18.84 0.72
C ARG A 46 28.60 19.62 1.94
N ARG A 47 29.15 18.94 2.95
CA ARG A 47 29.81 19.55 4.12
C ARG A 47 31.29 19.19 4.15
#